data_AF-B4KLA9-F1
#
_entry.id   AF-B4KLA9-F1
#
_cell.length_a   1.000
_cell.length_b   1.000
_cell.length_c   1.000
_cell.angle_alpha   90.00
_cell.angle_beta   90.00
_cell.angle_gamma   90.00
#
_symmetry.space_group_name_H-M   'P 1'
#
loop_
_entity.id
_entity.type
_entity.pdbx_description
1 polymer ?
#
loop_
_entity_poly.entity_id
_entity_poly.type
_entity_poly.pdbx_seq_one_letter_code
_entity_poly.pdbx_strand_id
1 'polypeptide(L)'
;MSEVSYRPFYGRTIAYTEDNIEIRKLFVRAVPIEMESELLSNYFNSFGRVLQMELTEKAADRRFKYGYVLYESSRDAADVLLKGRHLVEKQLVKVEAFYSWGQPASVERCGSICQMSPIMRLNDDCLLCIYRYLALADQLSLARVLQRCPPLYSSINLGVFKGLSLWHIRDFLLLFGQHLSQLVGQIPRNHHQRLIEYLASHCRQLKVLRLRYSPISLRNMHKLFGQLQQLEELELSNCDLRDECLLELSHLAKLKTLNLCYNDMLTGRHMDKLPSSIESLDLLYCFDLQFALLPSICSCLPHLRELSVKAVHTEQTDVFRALANEHCCERLERLALKTLSYQEQPLHLEYLAKLPALRQLIMHDSPPSLELLQWLVTYKAQQLLQLESSSRISLDARHLELVAQLKALRILSLPHHNQLDNDGMAKLCSLQDLREISLQSCKQVTEQAILRLLISCKQLHVLHLERCVLLSGQLIYSIMSQLREELHSGLNQRQLPVKLFFYGSKFNEFVLKRPDLVDNDVVHVELTLCPNW
;
A
#
# COMPACT_ATOMS: atom_id res chain seq x y z
N MET A 1 -22.63 -2.97 7.64
CA MET A 1 -24.10 -3.04 7.81
C MET A 1 -24.48 -1.83 8.63
N SER A 2 -25.63 -1.20 8.38
CA SER A 2 -25.99 0.02 9.09
C SER A 2 -26.21 -0.29 10.57
N GLU A 3 -25.41 0.33 11.44
CA GLU A 3 -25.66 0.27 12.89
C GLU A 3 -27.03 0.87 13.18
N VAL A 4 -27.82 0.16 14.01
CA VAL A 4 -29.16 0.60 14.41
C VAL A 4 -29.08 1.09 15.85
N SER A 5 -29.49 2.33 16.07
CA SER A 5 -29.63 2.89 17.42
C SER A 5 -31.10 2.95 17.81
N TYR A 6 -31.39 2.70 19.09
CA TYR A 6 -32.75 2.67 19.61
C TYR A 6 -32.92 3.81 20.61
N ARG A 7 -34.01 4.58 20.49
CA ARG A 7 -34.34 5.64 21.44
C ARG A 7 -35.78 5.48 21.94
N PRO A 8 -36.03 5.66 23.24
CA PRO A 8 -37.39 5.64 23.77
C PRO A 8 -38.14 6.92 23.35
N PHE A 9 -39.39 6.76 22.93
CA PHE A 9 -40.28 7.84 22.54
C PHE A 9 -41.69 7.53 23.04
N TYR A 10 -42.14 8.27 24.07
CA TYR A 10 -43.47 8.10 24.70
C TYR A 10 -43.85 6.63 25.00
N GLY A 11 -42.96 5.89 25.66
CA GLY A 11 -43.23 4.52 26.13
C GLY A 11 -43.07 3.41 25.09
N ARG A 12 -42.69 3.73 23.85
CA ARG A 12 -42.27 2.75 22.83
C ARG A 12 -40.92 3.13 22.21
N THR A 13 -40.27 2.17 21.57
CA THR A 13 -38.93 2.36 21.00
C THR A 13 -39.01 2.76 19.53
N ILE A 14 -38.15 3.69 19.10
CA ILE A 14 -37.94 4.02 17.69
C ILE A 14 -36.51 3.64 17.32
N ALA A 15 -36.36 3.04 16.13
CA ALA A 15 -35.07 2.65 15.57
C ALA A 15 -34.57 3.73 14.59
N TYR A 16 -33.30 4.07 14.67
CA TYR A 16 -32.62 5.02 13.81
C TYR A 16 -31.42 4.36 13.11
N THR A 17 -31.17 4.73 11.86
CA THR A 17 -29.96 4.33 11.13
C THR A 17 -28.72 5.05 11.68
N GLU A 18 -27.53 4.64 11.23
CA GLU A 18 -26.24 5.28 11.53
C GLU A 18 -26.20 6.80 11.22
N ASP A 19 -27.04 7.27 10.29
CA ASP A 19 -27.19 8.68 9.93
C ASP A 19 -28.30 9.41 10.73
N ASN A 20 -28.78 8.82 11.83
CA ASN A 20 -29.91 9.31 12.64
C ASN A 20 -31.22 9.49 11.85
N ILE A 21 -31.52 8.59 10.90
CA ILE A 21 -32.78 8.59 10.14
C ILE A 21 -33.73 7.55 10.71
N GLU A 22 -34.99 7.93 10.90
CA GLU A 22 -36.03 7.02 11.37
C GLU A 22 -36.22 5.84 10.41
N ILE A 23 -36.19 4.63 10.97
CA ILE A 23 -36.35 3.40 10.22
C ILE A 23 -37.84 3.07 10.09
N ARG A 24 -38.30 2.97 8.84
CA ARG A 24 -39.64 2.47 8.48
C ARG A 24 -39.57 1.34 7.48
N LYS A 25 -38.54 1.36 6.63
CA LYS A 25 -38.27 0.33 5.62
C LYS A 25 -37.28 -0.69 6.19
N LEU A 26 -37.66 -1.96 6.12
CA LEU A 26 -36.87 -3.11 6.54
C LEU A 26 -36.48 -3.96 5.33
N PHE A 27 -35.31 -4.58 5.38
CA PHE A 27 -34.83 -5.55 4.41
C PHE A 27 -35.02 -6.97 4.95
N VAL A 28 -35.58 -7.84 4.13
CA VAL A 28 -35.88 -9.23 4.47
C VAL A 28 -35.04 -10.14 3.57
N ARG A 29 -34.30 -11.08 4.19
CA ARG A 29 -33.42 -12.02 3.47
C ARG A 29 -33.61 -13.46 3.96
N ALA A 30 -33.18 -14.39 3.10
CA ALA A 30 -33.28 -15.83 3.33
C ALA A 30 -34.73 -16.33 3.46
N VAL A 31 -35.65 -15.77 2.67
CA VAL A 31 -37.03 -16.27 2.58
C VAL A 31 -37.06 -17.47 1.62
N PRO A 32 -37.50 -18.66 2.01
CA PRO A 32 -37.60 -19.80 1.09
C PRO A 32 -38.49 -19.49 -0.12
N ILE A 33 -38.16 -20.01 -1.31
CA ILE A 33 -38.97 -19.77 -2.52
C ILE A 33 -40.38 -20.35 -2.40
N GLU A 34 -40.50 -21.49 -1.74
CA GLU A 34 -41.77 -22.19 -1.49
C GLU A 34 -42.69 -21.44 -0.53
N MET A 35 -42.16 -20.48 0.24
CA MET A 35 -42.95 -19.70 1.18
C MET A 35 -43.87 -18.73 0.44
N GLU A 36 -45.17 -18.82 0.73
CA GLU A 36 -46.17 -17.94 0.15
C GLU A 36 -46.01 -16.50 0.66
N SER A 37 -46.17 -15.53 -0.25
CA SER A 37 -46.10 -14.11 0.09
C SER A 37 -47.20 -13.69 1.06
N GLU A 38 -48.36 -14.34 1.03
CA GLU A 38 -49.48 -14.05 1.94
C GLU A 38 -49.17 -14.41 3.39
N LEU A 39 -48.55 -15.57 3.63
CA LEU A 39 -48.11 -16.00 4.97
C LEU A 39 -47.10 -15.02 5.56
N LEU A 40 -46.14 -14.57 4.75
CA LEU A 40 -45.14 -13.59 5.17
C LEU A 40 -45.78 -12.22 5.43
N SER A 41 -46.74 -11.80 4.60
CA SER A 41 -47.52 -10.57 4.77
C SER A 41 -48.30 -10.61 6.08
N ASN A 42 -49.00 -11.71 6.37
CA ASN A 42 -49.77 -11.90 7.59
C ASN A 42 -48.87 -11.85 8.84
N TYR A 43 -47.70 -12.47 8.76
CA TYR A 43 -46.71 -12.41 9.84
C TYR A 43 -46.26 -10.97 10.13
N PHE A 44 -45.88 -10.21 9.11
CA PHE A 44 -45.42 -8.83 9.31
C PHE A 44 -46.57 -7.88 9.72
N ASN A 45 -47.79 -8.10 9.21
CA ASN A 45 -48.97 -7.34 9.63
C ASN A 45 -49.32 -7.55 11.12
N SER A 46 -48.88 -8.65 11.74
CA SER A 46 -49.09 -8.86 13.19
C SER A 46 -48.34 -7.86 14.09
N PHE A 47 -47.29 -7.21 13.56
CA PHE A 47 -46.53 -6.18 14.28
C PHE A 47 -47.08 -4.77 14.06
N GLY A 48 -47.77 -4.53 12.95
CA GLY A 48 -48.25 -3.22 12.56
C GLY A 48 -48.64 -3.15 11.09
N ARG A 49 -49.18 -2.01 10.67
CA ARG A 49 -49.70 -1.83 9.30
C ARG A 49 -48.55 -1.75 8.28
N VAL A 50 -48.48 -2.74 7.40
CA VAL A 50 -47.54 -2.79 6.27
C VAL A 50 -48.12 -2.02 5.08
N LEU A 51 -47.40 -1.02 4.59
CA LEU A 51 -47.79 -0.22 3.42
C LEU A 51 -47.39 -0.90 2.11
N GLN A 52 -46.20 -1.49 2.06
CA GLN A 52 -45.65 -2.11 0.86
C GLN A 52 -44.74 -3.27 1.25
N MET A 53 -44.90 -4.39 0.54
CA MET A 53 -43.98 -5.52 0.63
C MET A 53 -43.68 -6.03 -0.77
N GLU A 54 -42.39 -6.09 -1.10
CA GLU A 54 -41.92 -6.63 -2.38
C GLU A 54 -40.89 -7.71 -2.14
N LEU A 55 -41.08 -8.86 -2.79
CA LEU A 55 -40.15 -9.98 -2.79
C LEU A 55 -39.61 -10.15 -4.21
N THR A 56 -38.31 -10.29 -4.30
CA THR A 56 -37.56 -10.48 -5.53
C THR A 56 -36.73 -11.75 -5.45
N GLU A 57 -36.70 -12.48 -6.54
CA GLU A 57 -35.85 -13.67 -6.69
C GLU A 57 -34.47 -13.24 -7.16
N LYS A 58 -33.42 -13.73 -6.50
CA LYS A 58 -32.05 -13.38 -6.89
C LYS A 58 -31.55 -14.44 -7.88
N ALA A 59 -31.20 -14.02 -9.09
CA ALA A 59 -30.76 -14.93 -10.17
C ALA A 59 -29.60 -15.86 -9.79
N ALA A 60 -28.74 -15.45 -8.84
CA ALA A 60 -27.58 -16.20 -8.39
C ALA A 60 -27.86 -17.27 -7.32
N ASP A 61 -29.01 -17.23 -6.64
CA ASP A 61 -29.32 -18.12 -5.51
C ASP A 61 -30.80 -18.56 -5.58
N ARG A 62 -31.05 -19.59 -6.40
CA ARG A 62 -32.38 -20.15 -6.71
C ARG A 62 -33.03 -20.90 -5.53
N ARG A 63 -32.64 -20.60 -4.28
CA ARG A 63 -33.21 -21.22 -3.07
C ARG A 63 -33.98 -20.21 -2.22
N PHE A 64 -33.66 -18.92 -2.34
CA PHE A 64 -34.21 -17.89 -1.48
C PHE A 64 -34.67 -16.63 -2.23
N LYS A 65 -35.79 -16.09 -1.77
CA LYS A 65 -36.32 -14.75 -2.08
C LYS A 65 -35.75 -13.72 -1.10
N TYR A 66 -35.64 -12.49 -1.59
CA TYR A 66 -35.17 -11.33 -0.84
C TYR A 66 -36.09 -10.16 -1.10
N GLY A 67 -36.31 -9.29 -0.13
CA GLY A 67 -37.28 -8.24 -0.31
C GLY A 67 -37.20 -7.14 0.72
N TYR A 68 -38.21 -6.29 0.71
CA TYR A 68 -38.34 -5.23 1.70
C TYR A 68 -39.78 -5.09 2.16
N VAL A 69 -39.92 -4.60 3.39
CA VAL A 69 -41.21 -4.34 4.04
C VAL A 69 -41.18 -2.90 4.51
N LEU A 70 -42.19 -2.11 4.12
CA LEU A 70 -42.36 -0.73 4.53
C LEU A 70 -43.53 -0.61 5.50
N TYR A 71 -43.27 -0.10 6.70
CA TYR A 71 -44.29 0.14 7.71
C TYR A 71 -44.84 1.57 7.66
N GLU A 72 -46.11 1.72 8.05
CA GLU A 72 -46.72 3.02 8.29
C GLU A 72 -46.07 3.74 9.48
N SER A 73 -45.80 3.01 10.56
CA SER A 73 -45.21 3.53 11.78
C SER A 73 -43.75 3.07 11.94
N SER A 74 -42.86 3.99 12.34
CA SER A 74 -41.46 3.67 12.67
C SER A 74 -41.32 2.84 13.95
N ARG A 75 -42.35 2.83 14.80
CA ARG A 75 -42.40 2.05 16.05
C ARG A 75 -42.56 0.56 15.76
N ASP A 76 -43.47 0.24 14.85
CA ASP A 76 -43.78 -1.15 14.48
C ASP A 76 -42.55 -1.80 13.80
N ALA A 77 -41.85 -1.03 12.96
CA ALA A 77 -40.57 -1.44 12.37
C ALA A 77 -39.48 -1.68 13.43
N ALA A 78 -39.44 -0.87 14.50
CA ALA A 78 -38.50 -1.07 15.61
C ALA A 78 -38.82 -2.34 16.42
N ASP A 79 -40.10 -2.62 16.68
CA ASP A 79 -40.53 -3.84 17.39
C ASP A 79 -40.13 -5.12 16.64
N VAL A 80 -40.22 -5.09 15.30
CA VAL A 80 -39.72 -6.18 14.45
C VAL A 80 -38.21 -6.36 14.64
N LEU A 81 -37.41 -5.28 14.55
CA LEU A 81 -35.96 -5.37 14.70
C LEU A 81 -35.53 -5.83 16.10
N LEU A 82 -36.25 -5.41 17.15
CA LEU A 82 -35.98 -5.79 18.54
C LEU A 82 -36.24 -7.27 18.82
N LYS A 83 -37.19 -7.90 18.10
CA LYS A 83 -37.47 -9.34 18.24
C LYS A 83 -36.25 -10.20 17.85
N GLY A 84 -35.43 -9.72 16.90
CA GLY A 84 -34.15 -10.31 16.47
C GLY A 84 -34.22 -11.67 15.75
N ARG A 85 -35.15 -12.56 16.12
CA ARG A 85 -35.39 -13.86 15.50
C ARG A 85 -36.82 -13.97 14.97
N HIS A 86 -36.94 -14.14 13.66
CA HIS A 86 -38.22 -14.28 12.99
C HIS A 86 -38.38 -15.71 12.47
N LEU A 87 -39.24 -16.48 13.13
CA LEU A 87 -39.63 -17.83 12.71
C LEU A 87 -40.99 -17.74 12.03
N VAL A 88 -41.02 -18.08 10.74
CA VAL A 88 -42.24 -18.20 9.93
C VAL A 88 -42.27 -19.66 9.46
N GLU A 89 -43.27 -20.43 9.88
CA GLU A 89 -43.38 -21.88 9.60
C GLU A 89 -42.13 -22.71 9.94
N LYS A 90 -41.50 -22.44 11.10
CA LYS A 90 -40.23 -23.05 11.54
C LYS A 90 -39.02 -22.73 10.66
N GLN A 91 -39.17 -21.86 9.65
CA GLN A 91 -38.09 -21.33 8.84
C GLN A 91 -37.60 -20.00 9.41
N LEU A 92 -36.28 -19.83 9.45
CA LEU A 92 -35.66 -18.62 9.99
C LEU A 92 -35.55 -17.56 8.90
N VAL A 93 -36.34 -16.50 9.03
CA VAL A 93 -36.25 -15.31 8.18
C VAL A 93 -35.37 -14.27 8.87
N LYS A 94 -34.45 -13.67 8.12
CA LYS A 94 -33.59 -12.60 8.65
C LYS A 94 -34.14 -11.25 8.22
N VAL A 95 -34.35 -10.37 9.20
CA VAL A 95 -34.86 -9.01 8.99
C VAL A 95 -33.84 -8.02 9.51
N GLU A 96 -33.55 -7.01 8.70
CA GLU A 96 -32.54 -5.98 8.98
C GLU A 96 -33.09 -4.60 8.59
N ALA A 97 -32.53 -3.53 9.13
CA ALA A 97 -32.89 -2.18 8.71
C ALA A 97 -32.46 -1.95 7.25
N PHE A 98 -33.31 -1.28 6.46
CA PHE A 98 -32.89 -0.79 5.15
C PHE A 98 -31.96 0.41 5.30
N TYR A 99 -31.10 0.64 4.30
CA TYR A 99 -30.10 1.71 4.33
C TYR A 99 -30.72 3.12 4.47
N SER A 100 -29.97 4.04 5.08
CA SER A 100 -30.36 5.44 5.31
C SER A 100 -30.96 6.12 4.08
N TRP A 101 -30.32 5.99 2.92
CA TRP A 101 -30.75 6.62 1.65
C TRP A 101 -32.04 6.04 1.05
N GLY A 102 -32.56 4.94 1.60
CA GLY A 102 -33.80 4.31 1.13
C GLY A 102 -34.94 4.44 2.13
N GLN A 103 -34.74 5.14 3.24
CA GLN A 103 -35.80 5.43 4.21
C GLN A 103 -36.67 6.59 3.69
N PRO A 104 -38.00 6.57 3.92
CA PRO A 104 -38.90 7.61 3.42
C PRO A 104 -38.49 9.05 3.80
N ALA A 105 -38.08 9.24 5.07
CA ALA A 105 -37.65 10.53 5.61
C ALA A 105 -36.41 11.12 4.91
N SER A 106 -35.62 10.31 4.21
CA SER A 106 -34.45 10.78 3.45
C SER A 106 -34.84 11.53 2.17
N VAL A 107 -35.94 11.11 1.53
CA VAL A 107 -36.46 11.68 0.28
C VAL A 107 -37.16 13.01 0.55
N GLU A 108 -37.93 13.10 1.64
CA GLU A 108 -38.65 14.31 2.06
C GLU A 108 -37.71 15.48 2.41
N ARG A 109 -36.54 15.19 2.99
CA ARG A 109 -35.50 16.20 3.30
C ARG A 109 -34.82 16.77 2.07
N CYS A 110 -34.65 16.00 0.99
CA CYS A 110 -34.00 16.48 -0.24
C CYS A 110 -34.94 17.32 -1.11
N GLY A 111 -36.25 17.05 -1.11
CA GLY A 111 -37.21 17.76 -1.95
C GLY A 111 -37.60 19.17 -1.47
N SER A 112 -37.28 19.51 -0.21
CA SER A 112 -37.84 20.70 0.46
C SER A 112 -36.91 21.93 0.47
N ILE A 113 -35.75 21.88 -0.19
CA ILE A 113 -34.79 22.99 -0.17
C ILE A 113 -35.14 23.98 -1.28
N CYS A 114 -35.59 25.15 -0.83
CA CYS A 114 -36.07 26.28 -1.59
C CYS A 114 -35.12 26.68 -2.74
N GLN A 115 -35.63 26.72 -3.98
CA GLN A 115 -34.94 27.11 -5.22
C GLN A 115 -34.35 28.54 -5.21
N MET A 116 -34.37 29.25 -4.07
CA MET A 116 -33.95 30.64 -3.91
C MET A 116 -32.68 30.85 -3.06
N SER A 117 -32.01 29.77 -2.61
CA SER A 117 -30.83 29.89 -1.74
C SER A 117 -29.65 30.59 -2.46
N PRO A 118 -28.92 31.51 -1.80
CA PRO A 118 -27.83 32.28 -2.42
C PRO A 118 -26.71 31.41 -3.00
N ILE A 119 -26.46 30.25 -2.39
CA ILE A 119 -25.42 29.30 -2.78
C ILE A 119 -25.66 28.70 -4.17
N MET A 120 -26.92 28.59 -4.62
CA MET A 120 -27.27 28.08 -5.95
C MET A 120 -26.90 29.06 -7.07
N ARG A 121 -26.66 30.34 -6.75
CA ARG A 121 -26.29 31.39 -7.72
C ARG A 121 -24.79 31.53 -7.91
N LEU A 122 -23.98 30.83 -7.12
CA LEU A 122 -22.52 30.90 -7.23
C LEU A 122 -22.02 30.15 -8.47
N ASN A 123 -20.95 30.66 -9.06
CA ASN A 123 -20.23 29.96 -10.13
C ASN A 123 -19.40 28.79 -9.56
N ASP A 124 -18.87 27.93 -10.44
CA ASP A 124 -18.09 26.76 -10.01
C ASP A 124 -16.82 27.13 -9.24
N ASP A 125 -16.19 28.27 -9.53
CA ASP A 125 -14.99 28.73 -8.84
C ASP A 125 -15.26 29.10 -7.37
N CYS A 126 -16.34 29.85 -7.12
CA CYS A 126 -16.75 30.18 -5.75
C CYS A 126 -17.20 28.92 -5.00
N LEU A 127 -17.90 28.00 -5.66
CA LEU A 127 -18.26 26.72 -5.06
C LEU A 127 -17.01 25.91 -4.71
N LEU A 128 -16.04 25.80 -5.61
CA LEU A 128 -14.76 25.12 -5.39
C LEU A 128 -14.06 25.67 -4.14
N CYS A 129 -14.00 26.99 -3.97
CA CYS A 129 -13.47 27.60 -2.75
C CYS A 129 -14.22 27.13 -1.51
N ILE A 130 -15.56 27.15 -1.51
CA ILE A 130 -16.37 26.70 -0.37
C ILE A 130 -16.11 25.22 -0.06
N TYR A 131 -16.12 24.35 -1.07
CA TYR A 131 -15.86 22.92 -0.90
C TYR A 131 -14.51 22.66 -0.23
N ARG A 132 -13.46 23.42 -0.57
CA ARG A 132 -12.12 23.28 0.03
C ARG A 132 -12.06 23.59 1.53
N TYR A 133 -12.99 24.37 2.07
CA TYR A 133 -13.07 24.66 3.51
C TYR A 133 -13.93 23.65 4.29
N LEU A 134 -14.67 22.78 3.60
CA LEU A 134 -15.58 21.82 4.23
C LEU A 134 -14.90 20.45 4.42
N ALA A 135 -15.27 19.76 5.49
CA ALA A 135 -14.91 18.36 5.69
C ALA A 135 -15.64 17.45 4.68
N LEU A 136 -15.10 16.26 4.40
CA LEU A 136 -15.64 15.38 3.35
C LEU A 136 -17.14 15.04 3.55
N ALA A 137 -17.57 14.79 4.79
CA ALA A 137 -18.98 14.52 5.08
C ALA A 137 -19.90 15.71 4.73
N ASP A 138 -19.44 16.93 5.01
CA ASP A 138 -20.16 18.17 4.72
C ASP A 138 -20.17 18.46 3.22
N GLN A 139 -19.04 18.22 2.54
CA GLN A 139 -18.96 18.32 1.08
C GLN A 139 -19.96 17.38 0.40
N LEU A 140 -20.04 16.13 0.85
CA LEU A 140 -20.96 15.13 0.30
C LEU A 140 -22.42 15.49 0.59
N SER A 141 -22.70 15.97 1.80
CA SER A 141 -24.03 16.45 2.17
C SER A 141 -24.44 17.67 1.34
N LEU A 142 -23.52 18.61 1.12
CA LEU A 142 -23.74 19.78 0.27
C LEU A 142 -23.94 19.38 -1.20
N ALA A 143 -23.10 18.48 -1.73
CA ALA A 143 -23.22 17.97 -3.09
C ALA A 143 -24.57 17.26 -3.32
N ARG A 144 -25.06 16.52 -2.32
CA ARG A 144 -26.38 15.88 -2.35
C ARG A 144 -27.52 16.91 -2.44
N VAL A 145 -27.39 18.04 -1.75
CA VAL A 145 -28.39 19.12 -1.77
C VAL A 145 -28.33 19.92 -3.06
N LEU A 146 -27.14 20.32 -3.50
CA LEU A 146 -26.96 21.18 -4.68
C LEU A 146 -27.12 20.42 -6.00
N GLN A 147 -26.99 19.08 -5.99
CA GLN A 147 -26.93 18.22 -7.18
C GLN A 147 -25.88 18.69 -8.22
N ARG A 148 -24.91 19.49 -7.77
CA ARG A 148 -23.81 20.07 -8.52
C ARG A 148 -22.57 19.94 -7.68
N CYS A 149 -21.50 19.37 -8.24
CA CYS A 149 -20.23 19.24 -7.56
C CYS A 149 -19.08 19.42 -8.56
N PRO A 150 -18.10 20.29 -8.29
CA PRO A 150 -16.90 20.37 -9.11
C PRO A 150 -16.05 19.09 -8.97
N PRO A 151 -15.16 18.80 -9.95
CA PRO A 151 -14.26 17.64 -9.89
C PRO A 151 -13.14 17.90 -8.87
N LEU A 152 -13.41 17.54 -7.61
CA LEU A 152 -12.51 17.83 -6.48
C LEU A 152 -11.41 16.79 -6.29
N TYR A 153 -11.68 15.53 -6.64
CA TYR A 153 -10.86 14.40 -6.25
C TYR A 153 -10.39 13.61 -7.48
N SER A 154 -9.07 13.55 -7.66
CA SER A 154 -8.40 12.64 -8.59
C SER A 154 -7.71 11.48 -7.85
N SER A 155 -7.29 11.71 -6.59
CA SER A 155 -6.71 10.69 -5.72
C SER A 155 -7.37 10.71 -4.34
N ILE A 156 -7.47 9.54 -3.71
CA ILE A 156 -8.07 9.41 -2.38
C ILE A 156 -7.34 8.36 -1.52
N ASN A 157 -7.21 8.67 -0.23
CA ASN A 157 -6.82 7.71 0.79
C ASN A 157 -8.06 7.16 1.51
N LEU A 158 -8.27 5.84 1.47
CA LEU A 158 -9.37 5.14 2.12
C LEU A 158 -9.44 5.36 3.63
N GLY A 159 -8.35 5.78 4.27
CA GLY A 159 -8.34 6.19 5.67
C GLY A 159 -9.33 7.32 5.98
N VAL A 160 -9.66 8.17 5.00
CA VAL A 160 -10.67 9.24 5.14
C VAL A 160 -12.08 8.67 5.30
N PHE A 161 -12.32 7.44 4.82
CA PHE A 161 -13.62 6.77 5.01
C PHE A 161 -13.80 6.23 6.43
N LYS A 162 -12.76 6.27 7.28
CA LYS A 162 -12.88 5.89 8.69
C LYS A 162 -13.78 6.90 9.41
N GLY A 163 -14.94 6.43 9.86
CA GLY A 163 -15.93 7.26 10.55
C GLY A 163 -17.00 7.88 9.64
N LEU A 164 -16.94 7.64 8.32
CA LEU A 164 -18.04 7.99 7.41
C LEU A 164 -19.08 6.87 7.39
N SER A 165 -20.35 7.26 7.27
CA SER A 165 -21.43 6.30 7.02
C SER A 165 -21.35 5.73 5.61
N LEU A 166 -22.00 4.58 5.40
CA LEU A 166 -22.06 3.95 4.07
C LEU A 166 -22.74 4.86 3.04
N TRP A 167 -23.64 5.74 3.46
CA TRP A 167 -24.29 6.70 2.57
C TRP A 167 -23.28 7.70 2.01
N HIS A 168 -22.45 8.29 2.87
CA HIS A 168 -21.38 9.19 2.43
C HIS A 168 -20.42 8.49 1.46
N ILE A 169 -19.99 7.27 1.80
CA ILE A 169 -19.08 6.48 0.94
C ILE A 169 -19.72 6.20 -0.44
N ARG A 170 -21.00 5.81 -0.46
CA ARG A 170 -21.75 5.58 -1.69
C ARG A 170 -21.81 6.85 -2.55
N ASP A 171 -22.20 7.97 -1.96
CA ASP A 171 -22.35 9.24 -2.69
C ASP A 171 -21.00 9.70 -3.24
N PHE A 172 -19.93 9.55 -2.47
CA PHE A 172 -18.58 9.86 -2.93
C PHE A 172 -18.20 9.05 -4.18
N LEU A 173 -18.41 7.74 -4.16
CA LEU A 173 -18.06 6.88 -5.28
C LEU A 173 -18.95 7.11 -6.50
N LEU A 174 -20.21 7.47 -6.30
CA LEU A 174 -21.10 7.87 -7.39
C LEU A 174 -20.67 9.18 -8.06
N LEU A 175 -20.27 10.17 -7.26
CA LEU A 175 -19.90 11.50 -7.76
C LEU A 175 -18.50 11.53 -8.36
N PHE A 176 -17.52 10.92 -7.69
CA PHE A 176 -16.11 11.06 -8.04
C PHE A 176 -15.49 9.80 -8.64
N GLY A 177 -16.11 8.63 -8.48
CA GLY A 177 -15.50 7.34 -8.83
C GLY A 177 -14.94 7.29 -10.25
N GLN A 178 -15.65 7.85 -11.23
CA GLN A 178 -15.22 7.84 -12.64
C GLN A 178 -13.98 8.70 -12.93
N HIS A 179 -13.70 9.67 -12.07
CA HIS A 179 -12.57 10.60 -12.21
C HIS A 179 -11.37 10.22 -11.34
N LEU A 180 -11.51 9.21 -10.47
CA LEU A 180 -10.41 8.74 -9.63
C LEU A 180 -9.37 8.00 -10.45
N SER A 181 -8.14 8.47 -10.39
CA SER A 181 -6.96 7.83 -10.97
C SER A 181 -6.18 7.02 -9.94
N GLN A 182 -6.22 7.42 -8.67
CA GLN A 182 -5.44 6.78 -7.60
C GLN A 182 -6.28 6.54 -6.34
N LEU A 183 -6.19 5.32 -5.80
CA LEU A 183 -6.84 4.93 -4.56
C LEU A 183 -5.88 4.14 -3.68
N VAL A 184 -5.65 4.64 -2.47
CA VAL A 184 -4.64 4.07 -1.53
C VAL A 184 -5.26 3.85 -0.16
N GLY A 185 -4.83 2.83 0.57
CA GLY A 185 -5.07 2.69 2.00
C GLY A 185 -5.65 1.34 2.39
N GLN A 186 -6.36 1.31 3.50
CA GLN A 186 -7.01 0.11 4.02
C GLN A 186 -8.52 0.21 3.79
N ILE A 187 -9.13 -0.83 3.24
CA ILE A 187 -10.58 -0.94 3.15
C ILE A 187 -11.12 -1.06 4.59
N PRO A 188 -11.97 -0.13 5.04
CA PRO A 188 -12.60 -0.23 6.35
C PRO A 188 -13.27 -1.59 6.54
N ARG A 189 -13.06 -2.21 7.70
CA ARG A 189 -13.73 -3.48 8.06
C ARG A 189 -15.26 -3.32 8.01
N ASN A 190 -15.74 -2.14 8.38
CA ASN A 190 -17.14 -1.77 8.29
C ASN A 190 -17.53 -1.60 6.82
N HIS A 191 -18.60 -2.28 6.39
CA HIS A 191 -19.14 -2.22 5.02
C HIS A 191 -18.22 -2.72 3.89
N HIS A 192 -17.15 -3.46 4.22
CA HIS A 192 -16.15 -4.01 3.29
C HIS A 192 -16.72 -4.52 1.96
N GLN A 193 -17.71 -5.42 2.00
CA GLN A 193 -18.32 -6.02 0.80
C GLN A 193 -18.97 -4.98 -0.13
N ARG A 194 -19.68 -4.01 0.44
CA ARG A 194 -20.41 -2.99 -0.33
C ARG A 194 -19.46 -1.96 -0.92
N LEU A 195 -18.46 -1.54 -0.16
CA LEU A 195 -17.43 -0.64 -0.65
C LEU A 195 -16.73 -1.25 -1.87
N ILE A 196 -16.35 -2.53 -1.82
CA ILE A 196 -15.78 -3.23 -2.97
C ILE A 196 -16.72 -3.24 -4.18
N GLU A 197 -18.03 -3.50 -3.98
CA GLU A 197 -19.01 -3.45 -5.06
C GLU A 197 -19.12 -2.06 -5.70
N TYR A 198 -19.08 -1.00 -4.89
CA TYR A 198 -19.10 0.37 -5.41
C TYR A 198 -17.81 0.74 -6.13
N LEU A 199 -16.65 0.33 -5.60
CA LEU A 199 -15.35 0.53 -6.24
C LEU A 199 -15.30 -0.15 -7.60
N ALA A 200 -15.69 -1.43 -7.67
CA ALA A 200 -15.74 -2.20 -8.91
C ALA A 200 -16.65 -1.57 -9.98
N SER A 201 -17.78 -0.97 -9.57
CA SER A 201 -18.78 -0.46 -10.51
C SER A 201 -18.49 0.96 -11.01
N HIS A 202 -17.93 1.83 -10.16
CA HIS A 202 -17.79 3.27 -10.43
C HIS A 202 -16.36 3.70 -10.75
N CYS A 203 -15.33 2.98 -10.30
CA CYS A 203 -13.93 3.43 -10.39
C CYS A 203 -13.17 2.87 -11.60
N ARG A 204 -13.73 2.98 -12.81
CA ARG A 204 -13.21 2.32 -14.02
C ARG A 204 -11.91 2.90 -14.60
N GLN A 205 -11.56 4.13 -14.22
CA GLN A 205 -10.37 4.84 -14.72
C GLN A 205 -9.17 4.79 -13.77
N LEU A 206 -9.22 3.93 -12.74
CA LEU A 206 -8.12 3.79 -11.80
C LEU A 206 -6.86 3.29 -12.51
N LYS A 207 -5.76 4.01 -12.27
CA LYS A 207 -4.40 3.66 -12.68
C LYS A 207 -3.60 3.07 -11.53
N VAL A 208 -3.82 3.56 -10.31
CA VAL A 208 -3.08 3.15 -9.11
C VAL A 208 -4.07 2.68 -8.05
N LEU A 209 -3.95 1.41 -7.63
CA LEU A 209 -4.73 0.83 -6.55
C LEU A 209 -3.80 0.20 -5.52
N ARG A 210 -3.71 0.79 -4.33
CA ARG A 210 -2.89 0.26 -3.23
C ARG A 210 -3.77 -0.08 -2.04
N LEU A 211 -3.99 -1.36 -1.79
CA LEU A 211 -4.76 -1.88 -0.69
C LEU A 211 -3.85 -2.64 0.27
N ARG A 212 -3.81 -2.19 1.52
CA ARG A 212 -3.03 -2.84 2.59
C ARG A 212 -3.95 -3.36 3.68
N TYR A 213 -3.60 -4.50 4.28
CA TYR A 213 -4.32 -5.06 5.44
C TYR A 213 -5.83 -5.19 5.20
N SER A 214 -6.22 -5.59 4.00
CA SER A 214 -7.61 -5.59 3.53
C SER A 214 -7.93 -6.98 2.95
N PRO A 215 -8.55 -7.90 3.71
CA PRO A 215 -8.77 -9.26 3.23
C PRO A 215 -9.72 -9.27 2.04
N ILE A 216 -9.30 -9.78 0.88
CA ILE A 216 -10.12 -9.82 -0.35
C ILE A 216 -10.46 -11.26 -0.70
N SER A 217 -11.75 -11.59 -0.72
CA SER A 217 -12.21 -12.91 -1.19
C SER A 217 -12.12 -13.04 -2.71
N LEU A 218 -12.04 -14.27 -3.22
CA LEU A 218 -12.04 -14.56 -4.67
C LEU A 218 -13.20 -13.89 -5.43
N ARG A 219 -14.41 -13.88 -4.85
CA ARG A 219 -15.59 -13.21 -5.44
C ARG A 219 -15.40 -11.71 -5.58
N ASN A 220 -14.66 -11.11 -4.67
CA ASN A 220 -14.36 -9.68 -4.67
C ASN A 220 -13.24 -9.34 -5.67
N MET A 221 -12.25 -10.23 -5.82
CA MET A 221 -11.21 -10.12 -6.85
C MET A 221 -11.84 -10.06 -8.25
N HIS A 222 -12.67 -11.06 -8.59
CA HIS A 222 -13.35 -11.09 -9.90
C HIS A 222 -14.19 -9.82 -10.16
N LYS A 223 -14.90 -9.32 -9.15
CA LYS A 223 -15.70 -8.09 -9.28
C LYS A 223 -14.83 -6.86 -9.51
N LEU A 224 -13.77 -6.70 -8.73
CA LEU A 224 -12.87 -5.54 -8.84
C LEU A 224 -12.11 -5.58 -10.16
N PHE A 225 -11.33 -6.63 -10.40
CA PHE A 225 -10.38 -6.66 -11.50
C PHE A 225 -11.01 -6.95 -12.86
N GLY A 226 -12.24 -7.47 -12.89
CA GLY A 226 -13.01 -7.60 -14.14
C GLY A 226 -13.27 -6.27 -14.86
N GLN A 227 -13.30 -5.14 -14.14
CA GLN A 227 -13.66 -3.82 -14.70
C GLN A 227 -12.48 -2.82 -14.74
N LEU A 228 -11.36 -3.09 -14.07
CA LEU A 228 -10.25 -2.15 -13.87
C LEU A 228 -9.15 -2.26 -14.95
N GLN A 229 -9.53 -2.12 -16.22
CA GLN A 229 -8.63 -2.36 -17.37
C GLN A 229 -7.54 -1.29 -17.58
N GLN A 230 -7.59 -0.17 -16.85
CA GLN A 230 -6.60 0.92 -16.94
C GLN A 230 -5.53 0.86 -15.84
N LEU A 231 -5.52 -0.19 -15.04
CA LEU A 231 -4.63 -0.29 -13.88
C LEU A 231 -3.17 -0.48 -14.33
N GLU A 232 -2.30 0.39 -13.85
CA GLU A 232 -0.86 0.39 -14.11
C GLU A 232 -0.07 -0.06 -12.87
N GLU A 233 -0.56 0.25 -11.66
CA GLU A 233 0.05 -0.13 -10.38
C GLU A 233 -0.98 -0.76 -9.44
N LEU A 234 -0.66 -1.95 -8.93
CA LEU A 234 -1.46 -2.70 -7.97
C LEU A 234 -0.61 -3.14 -6.78
N GLU A 235 -1.00 -2.71 -5.59
CA GLU A 235 -0.45 -3.22 -4.33
C GLU A 235 -1.59 -3.89 -3.54
N LEU A 236 -1.42 -5.17 -3.22
CA LEU A 236 -2.33 -5.98 -2.41
C LEU A 236 -1.57 -6.62 -1.24
N SER A 237 -0.94 -5.81 -0.42
CA SER A 237 -0.12 -6.32 0.69
C SER A 237 -0.99 -6.77 1.87
N ASN A 238 -0.74 -7.96 2.38
CA ASN A 238 -1.50 -8.57 3.50
C ASN A 238 -3.02 -8.55 3.26
N CYS A 239 -3.45 -9.17 2.16
CA CYS A 239 -4.85 -9.20 1.70
C CYS A 239 -5.46 -10.61 1.70
N ASP A 240 -4.83 -11.57 2.40
CA ASP A 240 -5.24 -12.99 2.49
C ASP A 240 -5.41 -13.66 1.12
N LEU A 241 -4.54 -13.33 0.15
CA LEU A 241 -4.63 -13.85 -1.21
C LEU A 241 -4.19 -15.31 -1.32
N ARG A 242 -4.82 -16.03 -2.26
CA ARG A 242 -4.48 -17.41 -2.66
C ARG A 242 -4.20 -17.45 -4.16
N ASP A 243 -3.54 -18.50 -4.65
CA ASP A 243 -3.15 -18.63 -6.06
C ASP A 243 -4.34 -18.51 -7.04
N GLU A 244 -5.52 -19.02 -6.69
CA GLU A 244 -6.74 -18.89 -7.51
C GLU A 244 -7.12 -17.43 -7.79
N CYS A 245 -6.84 -16.52 -6.85
CA CYS A 245 -7.17 -15.10 -6.98
C CYS A 245 -6.31 -14.40 -8.04
N LEU A 246 -5.13 -14.93 -8.36
CA LEU A 246 -4.22 -14.34 -9.33
C LEU A 246 -4.67 -14.53 -10.78
N LEU A 247 -5.51 -15.54 -11.05
CA LEU A 247 -6.08 -15.78 -12.38
C LEU A 247 -6.91 -14.59 -12.86
N GLU A 248 -7.59 -13.90 -11.94
CA GLU A 248 -8.39 -12.71 -12.24
C GLU A 248 -7.53 -11.51 -12.68
N LEU A 249 -6.24 -11.51 -12.35
CA LEU A 249 -5.30 -10.44 -12.75
C LEU A 249 -4.77 -10.63 -14.17
N SER A 250 -4.95 -11.81 -14.77
CA SER A 250 -4.43 -12.14 -16.12
C SER A 250 -4.95 -11.20 -17.21
N HIS A 251 -6.13 -10.61 -17.02
CA HIS A 251 -6.76 -9.70 -17.99
C HIS A 251 -6.20 -8.27 -17.94
N LEU A 252 -5.39 -7.91 -16.94
CA LEU A 252 -4.90 -6.54 -16.73
C LEU A 252 -3.67 -6.22 -17.60
N ALA A 253 -3.87 -6.05 -18.90
CA ALA A 253 -2.79 -5.89 -19.88
C ALA A 253 -1.93 -4.62 -19.75
N LYS A 254 -2.34 -3.65 -18.92
CA LYS A 254 -1.60 -2.41 -18.65
C LYS A 254 -0.82 -2.43 -17.34
N LEU A 255 -0.94 -3.49 -16.56
CA LEU A 255 -0.35 -3.56 -15.23
C LEU A 255 1.18 -3.69 -15.34
N LYS A 256 1.90 -2.73 -14.75
CA LYS A 256 3.36 -2.66 -14.75
C LYS A 256 3.96 -3.01 -13.40
N THR A 257 3.33 -2.56 -12.32
CA THR A 257 3.84 -2.75 -10.97
C THR A 257 2.86 -3.57 -10.16
N LEU A 258 3.32 -4.70 -9.60
CA LEU A 258 2.53 -5.60 -8.78
C LEU A 258 3.26 -5.90 -7.46
N ASN A 259 2.65 -5.52 -6.35
CA ASN A 259 3.13 -5.84 -5.01
C ASN A 259 2.15 -6.77 -4.30
N LEU A 260 2.62 -7.96 -3.93
CA LEU A 260 1.85 -9.00 -3.23
C LEU A 260 2.46 -9.36 -1.87
N CYS A 261 3.22 -8.45 -1.24
CA CYS A 261 3.91 -8.73 0.00
C CYS A 261 2.99 -9.21 1.13
N TYR A 262 3.53 -10.01 2.05
CA TYR A 262 2.81 -10.51 3.23
C TYR A 262 1.52 -11.28 2.88
N ASN A 263 1.47 -11.96 1.73
CA ASN A 263 0.40 -12.92 1.42
C ASN A 263 0.93 -14.35 1.59
N ASP A 264 0.84 -14.82 2.83
CA ASP A 264 1.50 -16.06 3.25
C ASP A 264 0.98 -17.29 2.51
N MET A 265 -0.30 -17.30 2.12
CA MET A 265 -0.99 -18.41 1.45
C MET A 265 -0.71 -18.54 -0.06
N LEU A 266 0.12 -17.67 -0.64
CA LEU A 266 0.51 -17.77 -2.05
C LEU A 266 1.59 -18.83 -2.22
N THR A 267 1.31 -19.88 -3.01
CA THR A 267 2.27 -20.97 -3.26
C THR A 267 3.01 -20.79 -4.58
N GLY A 268 2.49 -19.97 -5.50
CA GLY A 268 3.11 -19.63 -6.77
C GLY A 268 2.60 -20.43 -7.98
N ARG A 269 1.65 -21.35 -7.80
CA ARG A 269 1.19 -22.28 -8.85
C ARG A 269 0.51 -21.62 -10.05
N HIS A 270 -0.12 -20.47 -9.86
CA HIS A 270 -0.82 -19.72 -10.92
C HIS A 270 -0.14 -18.39 -11.27
N MET A 271 1.10 -18.18 -10.79
CA MET A 271 1.84 -16.96 -11.11
C MET A 271 2.36 -16.93 -12.56
N ASP A 272 2.38 -18.09 -13.24
CA ASP A 272 2.63 -18.21 -14.68
C ASP A 272 1.54 -17.52 -15.54
N LYS A 273 0.35 -17.27 -14.95
CA LYS A 273 -0.78 -16.59 -15.61
C LYS A 273 -0.83 -15.09 -15.36
N LEU A 274 0.17 -14.52 -14.68
CA LEU A 274 0.27 -13.08 -14.49
C LEU A 274 0.44 -12.37 -15.85
N PRO A 275 -0.04 -11.12 -15.98
CA PRO A 275 0.07 -10.38 -17.22
C PRO A 275 1.55 -10.11 -17.58
N SER A 276 1.90 -10.35 -18.84
CA SER A 276 3.28 -10.18 -19.34
C SER A 276 3.76 -8.73 -19.38
N SER A 277 2.87 -7.77 -19.13
CA SER A 277 3.16 -6.33 -19.04
C SER A 277 3.90 -5.93 -17.76
N ILE A 278 4.00 -6.81 -16.76
CA ILE A 278 4.62 -6.51 -15.47
C ILE A 278 6.12 -6.23 -15.65
N GLU A 279 6.55 -5.09 -15.13
CA GLU A 279 7.94 -4.62 -15.08
C GLU A 279 8.52 -4.71 -13.65
N SER A 280 7.69 -4.62 -12.61
CA SER A 280 8.12 -4.67 -11.20
C SER A 280 7.21 -5.61 -10.40
N LEU A 281 7.81 -6.63 -9.78
CA LEU A 281 7.12 -7.64 -8.98
C LEU A 281 7.73 -7.77 -7.59
N ASP A 282 6.91 -7.58 -6.56
CA ASP A 282 7.31 -7.74 -5.17
C ASP A 282 6.53 -8.87 -4.47
N LEU A 283 7.27 -9.89 -4.05
CA LEU A 283 6.81 -11.11 -3.37
C LEU A 283 7.51 -11.28 -2.00
N LEU A 284 8.06 -10.22 -1.42
CA LEU A 284 8.68 -10.30 -0.10
C LEU A 284 7.66 -10.72 0.95
N TYR A 285 8.12 -11.53 1.91
CA TYR A 285 7.29 -12.04 3.00
C TYR A 285 6.11 -12.94 2.59
N CYS A 286 6.12 -13.55 1.39
CA CYS A 286 5.24 -14.67 1.07
C CYS A 286 5.88 -15.98 1.57
N PHE A 287 5.38 -16.54 2.68
CA PHE A 287 6.04 -17.67 3.35
C PHE A 287 5.84 -19.03 2.67
N ASP A 288 4.66 -19.31 2.10
CA ASP A 288 4.36 -20.62 1.47
C ASP A 288 4.77 -20.68 -0.02
N LEU A 289 5.42 -19.64 -0.53
CA LEU A 289 5.85 -19.56 -1.92
C LEU A 289 6.85 -20.68 -2.22
N GLN A 290 6.52 -21.53 -3.18
CA GLN A 290 7.40 -22.59 -3.64
C GLN A 290 8.52 -21.98 -4.50
N PHE A 291 9.68 -21.75 -3.87
CA PHE A 291 10.80 -21.06 -4.51
C PHE A 291 11.28 -21.75 -5.81
N ALA A 292 11.10 -23.06 -5.93
CA ALA A 292 11.39 -23.83 -7.15
C ALA A 292 10.61 -23.36 -8.39
N LEU A 293 9.45 -22.70 -8.23
CA LEU A 293 8.64 -22.18 -9.34
C LEU A 293 9.12 -20.81 -9.85
N LEU A 294 10.05 -20.15 -9.16
CA LEU A 294 10.49 -18.81 -9.55
C LEU A 294 11.03 -18.70 -11.00
N PRO A 295 11.82 -19.67 -11.53
CA PRO A 295 12.27 -19.60 -12.92
C PRO A 295 11.11 -19.62 -13.92
N SER A 296 10.10 -20.47 -13.68
CA SER A 296 8.89 -20.50 -14.52
C SER A 296 8.13 -19.17 -14.47
N ILE A 297 8.01 -18.54 -13.29
CA ILE A 297 7.33 -17.25 -13.15
C ILE A 297 8.08 -16.16 -13.93
N CYS A 298 9.40 -16.09 -13.76
CA CYS A 298 10.24 -15.12 -14.47
C CYS A 298 10.18 -15.31 -15.99
N SER A 299 10.15 -16.56 -16.47
CA SER A 299 10.05 -16.86 -17.90
C SER A 299 8.74 -16.34 -18.54
N CYS A 300 7.66 -16.24 -17.75
CA CYS A 300 6.39 -15.68 -18.20
C CYS A 300 6.35 -14.14 -18.21
N LEU A 301 7.35 -13.48 -17.60
CA LEU A 301 7.41 -12.03 -17.43
C LEU A 301 8.64 -11.43 -18.17
N PRO A 302 8.61 -11.36 -19.51
CA PRO A 302 9.77 -10.96 -20.32
C PRO A 302 10.17 -9.48 -20.17
N HIS A 303 9.29 -8.65 -19.60
CA HIS A 303 9.53 -7.23 -19.37
C HIS A 303 9.97 -6.91 -17.94
N LEU A 304 10.17 -7.93 -17.09
CA LEU A 304 10.51 -7.75 -15.68
C LEU A 304 11.89 -7.10 -15.52
N ARG A 305 11.90 -5.95 -14.82
CA ARG A 305 13.09 -5.16 -14.48
C ARG A 305 13.40 -5.18 -12.99
N GLU A 306 12.37 -5.31 -12.16
CA GLU A 306 12.52 -5.33 -10.71
C GLU A 306 11.83 -6.56 -10.12
N LEU A 307 12.57 -7.29 -9.29
CA LEU A 307 12.07 -8.47 -8.60
C LEU A 307 12.49 -8.42 -7.14
N SER A 308 11.53 -8.60 -6.24
CA SER A 308 11.79 -8.70 -4.80
C SER A 308 11.23 -10.02 -4.29
N VAL A 309 12.08 -10.91 -3.77
CA VAL A 309 11.69 -12.26 -3.37
C VAL A 309 12.38 -12.70 -2.08
N LYS A 310 11.73 -13.62 -1.37
CA LYS A 310 12.37 -14.36 -0.29
C LYS A 310 13.20 -15.50 -0.88
N ALA A 311 14.50 -15.50 -0.62
CA ALA A 311 15.38 -16.59 -1.00
C ALA A 311 15.30 -17.69 0.06
N VAL A 312 14.92 -18.90 -0.38
CA VAL A 312 14.81 -20.08 0.49
C VAL A 312 15.51 -21.25 -0.19
N HIS A 313 16.31 -22.00 0.57
CA HIS A 313 16.96 -23.20 0.07
C HIS A 313 15.90 -24.26 -0.29
N THR A 314 16.05 -24.84 -1.48
CA THR A 314 15.22 -25.93 -1.99
C THR A 314 16.10 -27.14 -2.26
N GLU A 315 15.88 -28.25 -1.55
CA GLU A 315 16.69 -29.48 -1.63
C GLU A 315 16.80 -30.07 -3.05
N GLN A 316 15.89 -29.70 -3.94
CA GLN A 316 15.70 -30.32 -5.24
C GLN A 316 16.15 -29.46 -6.44
N THR A 317 16.47 -28.17 -6.25
CA THR A 317 16.73 -27.27 -7.38
C THR A 317 17.58 -26.06 -6.99
N ASP A 318 18.65 -25.81 -7.75
CA ASP A 318 19.41 -24.56 -7.70
C ASP A 318 18.68 -23.47 -8.50
N VAL A 319 17.69 -22.85 -7.87
CA VAL A 319 16.83 -21.84 -8.52
C VAL A 319 17.62 -20.69 -9.14
N PHE A 320 18.66 -20.19 -8.47
CA PHE A 320 19.49 -19.10 -9.00
C PHE A 320 20.35 -19.52 -10.19
N ARG A 321 20.79 -20.77 -10.23
CA ARG A 321 21.48 -21.34 -11.39
C ARG A 321 20.54 -21.50 -12.57
N ALA A 322 19.30 -21.96 -12.33
CA ALA A 322 18.26 -22.02 -13.36
C ALA A 322 17.95 -20.61 -13.90
N LEU A 323 17.69 -19.63 -13.02
CA LEU A 323 17.45 -18.24 -13.42
C LEU A 323 18.56 -17.65 -14.30
N ALA A 324 19.82 -17.95 -13.98
CA ALA A 324 20.97 -17.47 -14.73
C ALA A 324 21.17 -18.19 -16.07
N ASN A 325 20.98 -19.52 -16.11
CA ASN A 325 21.30 -20.32 -17.31
C ASN A 325 20.13 -20.47 -18.27
N GLU A 326 18.89 -20.44 -17.79
CA GLU A 326 17.66 -20.60 -18.59
C GLU A 326 17.15 -19.28 -19.19
N HIS A 327 17.92 -18.19 -19.04
CA HIS A 327 17.62 -16.86 -19.60
C HIS A 327 16.24 -16.32 -19.20
N CYS A 328 15.74 -16.69 -18.01
CA CYS A 328 14.41 -16.29 -17.55
C CYS A 328 14.30 -14.78 -17.22
N CYS A 329 15.43 -14.09 -17.01
CA CYS A 329 15.48 -12.73 -16.47
C CYS A 329 16.45 -11.81 -17.26
N GLU A 330 16.29 -11.69 -18.58
CA GLU A 330 17.24 -10.92 -19.41
C GLU A 330 17.27 -9.42 -19.12
N ARG A 331 16.15 -8.86 -18.68
CA ARG A 331 15.98 -7.41 -18.45
C ARG A 331 15.97 -7.02 -16.98
N LEU A 332 16.24 -7.96 -16.07
CA LEU A 332 16.20 -7.72 -14.64
C LEU A 332 17.35 -6.80 -14.22
N GLU A 333 17.02 -5.56 -13.85
CA GLU A 333 17.96 -4.53 -13.41
C GLU A 333 18.11 -4.47 -11.90
N ARG A 334 17.02 -4.72 -11.16
CA ARG A 334 16.97 -4.67 -9.68
C ARG A 334 16.50 -5.99 -9.12
N LEU A 335 17.28 -6.55 -8.19
CA LEU A 335 16.92 -7.73 -7.44
C LEU A 335 17.06 -7.47 -5.94
N ALA A 336 15.95 -7.63 -5.20
CA ALA A 336 15.94 -7.60 -3.75
C ALA A 336 15.68 -9.00 -3.18
N LEU A 337 16.52 -9.44 -2.25
CA LEU A 337 16.50 -10.78 -1.68
C LEU A 337 16.41 -10.71 -0.17
N LYS A 338 15.43 -11.43 0.39
CA LYS A 338 15.36 -11.70 1.82
C LYS A 338 15.73 -13.15 2.09
N THR A 339 16.87 -13.37 2.71
CA THR A 339 17.40 -14.71 3.05
C THR A 339 17.14 -15.04 4.50
N LEU A 340 16.80 -16.29 4.82
CA LEU A 340 16.70 -16.74 6.21
C LEU A 340 18.08 -17.17 6.73
N SER A 341 18.55 -16.50 7.79
CA SER A 341 19.89 -16.67 8.37
C SER A 341 20.17 -18.03 9.04
N TYR A 342 19.22 -18.97 9.03
CA TYR A 342 19.30 -20.24 9.76
C TYR A 342 19.54 -21.46 8.86
N GLN A 343 19.72 -21.29 7.55
CA GLN A 343 19.92 -22.42 6.65
C GLN A 343 21.39 -22.85 6.64
N GLU A 344 21.64 -24.12 6.98
CA GLU A 344 22.96 -24.73 7.08
C GLU A 344 23.64 -24.96 5.70
N GLN A 345 22.89 -24.82 4.60
CA GLN A 345 23.37 -25.07 3.24
C GLN A 345 23.46 -23.78 2.42
N PRO A 346 24.54 -23.59 1.64
CA PRO A 346 24.76 -22.39 0.86
C PRO A 346 23.74 -22.31 -0.28
N LEU A 347 22.96 -21.24 -0.30
CA LEU A 347 22.27 -20.81 -1.51
C LEU A 347 23.35 -20.43 -2.52
N HIS A 348 23.39 -21.07 -3.68
CA HIS A 348 24.29 -20.78 -4.80
C HIS A 348 24.00 -19.40 -5.44
N LEU A 349 24.05 -18.34 -4.63
CA LEU A 349 23.72 -16.96 -4.97
C LEU A 349 24.72 -16.37 -5.96
N GLU A 350 25.93 -16.91 -6.05
CA GLU A 350 26.98 -16.47 -6.96
C GLU A 350 26.51 -16.41 -8.43
N TYR A 351 25.56 -17.28 -8.82
CA TYR A 351 24.97 -17.26 -10.17
C TYR A 351 24.19 -15.98 -10.48
N LEU A 352 23.76 -15.20 -9.48
CA LEU A 352 23.12 -13.90 -9.69
C LEU A 352 24.04 -12.91 -10.43
N ALA A 353 25.35 -13.03 -10.25
CA ALA A 353 26.32 -12.20 -10.96
C ALA A 353 26.32 -12.44 -12.48
N LYS A 354 25.78 -13.56 -12.95
CA LYS A 354 25.66 -13.87 -14.40
C LYS A 354 24.44 -13.23 -15.06
N LEU A 355 23.49 -12.69 -14.29
CA LEU A 355 22.31 -12.03 -14.86
C LEU A 355 22.73 -10.81 -15.70
N PRO A 356 22.39 -10.74 -16.99
CA PRO A 356 23.04 -9.82 -17.93
C PRO A 356 22.79 -8.34 -17.60
N ALA A 357 21.56 -7.97 -17.23
CA ALA A 357 21.16 -6.59 -17.00
C ALA A 357 21.25 -6.13 -15.52
N LEU A 358 21.69 -6.98 -14.59
CA LEU A 358 21.66 -6.67 -13.16
C LEU A 358 22.54 -5.46 -12.82
N ARG A 359 21.91 -4.43 -12.23
CA ARG A 359 22.53 -3.17 -11.82
C ARG A 359 22.39 -2.90 -10.33
N GLN A 360 21.36 -3.45 -9.69
CA GLN A 360 21.04 -3.16 -8.30
C GLN A 360 20.77 -4.46 -7.56
N LEU A 361 21.55 -4.71 -6.51
CA LEU A 361 21.39 -5.88 -5.65
C LEU A 361 21.14 -5.42 -4.22
N ILE A 362 20.00 -5.83 -3.67
CA ILE A 362 19.58 -5.52 -2.30
C ILE A 362 19.45 -6.84 -1.55
N MET A 363 20.16 -6.98 -0.43
CA MET A 363 20.11 -8.15 0.44
C MET A 363 19.63 -7.76 1.83
N HIS A 364 18.62 -8.47 2.31
CA HIS A 364 18.03 -8.31 3.64
C HIS A 364 18.34 -9.52 4.53
N ASP A 365 18.55 -9.25 5.81
CA ASP A 365 18.83 -10.19 6.92
C ASP A 365 20.18 -10.92 6.84
N SER A 366 20.66 -11.33 5.66
CA SER A 366 22.02 -11.89 5.51
C SER A 366 22.94 -10.99 4.67
N PRO A 367 24.25 -10.95 4.97
CA PRO A 367 25.23 -10.27 4.15
C PRO A 367 25.55 -11.10 2.89
N PRO A 368 26.04 -10.47 1.81
CA PRO A 368 26.57 -11.19 0.66
C PRO A 368 27.76 -12.09 1.06
N SER A 369 27.78 -13.32 0.55
CA SER A 369 28.91 -14.23 0.75
C SER A 369 30.17 -13.75 0.00
N LEU A 370 31.35 -14.21 0.43
CA LEU A 370 32.61 -13.92 -0.26
C LEU A 370 32.58 -14.40 -1.72
N GLU A 371 32.03 -15.59 -1.98
CA GLU A 371 31.93 -16.15 -3.33
C GLU A 371 31.02 -15.32 -4.23
N LEU A 372 29.87 -14.86 -3.72
CA LEU A 372 28.99 -13.95 -4.44
C LEU A 372 29.71 -12.64 -4.79
N LEU A 373 30.43 -12.02 -3.84
CA LEU A 373 31.18 -10.80 -4.09
C LEU A 373 32.30 -11.01 -5.12
N GLN A 374 33.02 -12.14 -5.07
CA GLN A 374 34.04 -12.47 -6.07
C GLN A 374 33.44 -12.56 -7.47
N TRP A 375 32.30 -13.21 -7.62
CA TRP A 375 31.62 -13.31 -8.92
C TRP A 375 31.04 -11.97 -9.36
N LEU A 376 30.49 -11.16 -8.46
CA LEU A 376 30.05 -9.80 -8.78
C LEU A 376 31.21 -8.93 -9.27
N VAL A 377 32.39 -9.03 -8.66
CA VAL A 377 33.60 -8.36 -9.16
C VAL A 377 33.96 -8.88 -10.56
N THR A 378 33.91 -10.20 -10.76
CA THR A 378 34.31 -10.84 -12.02
C THR A 378 33.38 -10.45 -13.19
N TYR A 379 32.06 -10.47 -12.98
CA TYR A 379 31.07 -10.30 -14.03
C TYR A 379 30.44 -8.90 -14.08
N LYS A 380 30.43 -8.17 -12.95
CA LYS A 380 29.63 -6.94 -12.76
C LYS A 380 30.38 -5.73 -12.21
N ALA A 381 31.71 -5.77 -12.09
CA ALA A 381 32.48 -4.64 -11.55
C ALA A 381 32.19 -3.29 -12.23
N GLN A 382 31.89 -3.28 -13.53
CA GLN A 382 31.60 -2.07 -14.31
C GLN A 382 30.11 -1.82 -14.58
N GLN A 383 29.22 -2.66 -14.05
CA GLN A 383 27.77 -2.61 -14.32
C GLN A 383 26.93 -2.42 -13.06
N LEU A 384 27.38 -2.95 -11.91
CA LEU A 384 26.64 -2.85 -10.66
C LEU A 384 26.71 -1.41 -10.13
N LEU A 385 25.54 -0.77 -10.06
CA LEU A 385 25.38 0.61 -9.62
C LEU A 385 24.98 0.71 -8.15
N GLN A 386 24.27 -0.29 -7.61
CA GLN A 386 23.81 -0.30 -6.22
C GLN A 386 24.04 -1.65 -5.55
N LEU A 387 24.60 -1.60 -4.35
CA LEU A 387 24.74 -2.73 -3.45
C LEU A 387 24.21 -2.33 -2.08
N GLU A 388 23.21 -3.05 -1.59
CA GLU A 388 22.66 -2.87 -0.26
C GLU A 388 22.70 -4.17 0.51
N SER A 389 23.25 -4.11 1.73
CA SER A 389 23.30 -5.22 2.67
C SER A 389 22.76 -4.75 4.00
N SER A 390 21.50 -5.12 4.28
CA SER A 390 20.84 -4.82 5.54
C SER A 390 20.84 -6.06 6.44
N SER A 391 22.00 -6.32 7.05
CA SER A 391 22.19 -7.43 7.98
C SER A 391 22.78 -6.98 9.31
N ARG A 392 22.49 -7.73 10.37
CA ARG A 392 23.17 -7.56 11.67
C ARG A 392 24.59 -8.13 11.66
N ILE A 393 24.92 -8.98 10.69
CA ILE A 393 26.25 -9.57 10.53
C ILE A 393 27.09 -8.59 9.72
N SER A 394 28.21 -8.16 10.30
CA SER A 394 29.08 -7.18 9.67
C SER A 394 29.92 -7.82 8.55
N LEU A 395 30.31 -7.00 7.56
CA LEU A 395 31.22 -7.41 6.50
C LEU A 395 32.64 -7.34 7.06
N ASP A 396 33.41 -8.41 6.89
CA ASP A 396 34.83 -8.40 7.28
C ASP A 396 35.69 -7.62 6.28
N ALA A 397 36.97 -7.49 6.60
CA ALA A 397 37.94 -6.77 5.79
C ALA A 397 38.08 -7.33 4.35
N ARG A 398 37.86 -8.63 4.13
CA ARG A 398 37.94 -9.29 2.82
C ARG A 398 36.72 -9.00 1.96
N HIS A 399 35.53 -8.97 2.58
CA HIS A 399 34.32 -8.56 1.88
C HIS A 399 34.46 -7.13 1.35
N LEU A 400 34.97 -6.20 2.18
CA LEU A 400 35.16 -4.81 1.79
C LEU A 400 36.24 -4.63 0.70
N GLU A 401 37.28 -5.48 0.67
CA GLU A 401 38.26 -5.50 -0.43
C GLU A 401 37.63 -5.87 -1.78
N LEU A 402 36.65 -6.77 -1.77
CA LEU A 402 35.91 -7.14 -2.98
C LEU A 402 34.92 -6.04 -3.38
N VAL A 403 34.18 -5.47 -2.41
CA VAL A 403 33.26 -4.35 -2.68
C VAL A 403 34.02 -3.16 -3.29
N ALA A 404 35.22 -2.86 -2.80
CA ALA A 404 36.11 -1.82 -3.32
C ALA A 404 36.49 -1.99 -4.81
N GLN A 405 36.35 -3.20 -5.37
CA GLN A 405 36.63 -3.48 -6.79
C GLN A 405 35.42 -3.24 -7.71
N LEU A 406 34.23 -2.98 -7.17
CA LEU A 406 33.02 -2.66 -7.94
C LEU A 406 33.04 -1.19 -8.39
N LYS A 407 33.80 -0.90 -9.44
CA LYS A 407 34.12 0.48 -9.85
C LYS A 407 32.94 1.32 -10.33
N ALA A 408 31.88 0.70 -10.85
CA ALA A 408 30.68 1.42 -11.26
C ALA A 408 29.70 1.72 -10.11
N LEU A 409 30.02 1.36 -8.87
CA LEU A 409 29.12 1.49 -7.74
C LEU A 409 28.86 2.96 -7.40
N ARG A 410 27.58 3.33 -7.40
CA ARG A 410 27.10 4.68 -7.11
C ARG A 410 26.40 4.76 -5.75
N ILE A 411 25.75 3.69 -5.34
CA ILE A 411 25.00 3.62 -4.08
C ILE A 411 25.49 2.42 -3.29
N LEU A 412 26.01 2.66 -2.09
CA LEU A 412 26.42 1.62 -1.15
C LEU A 412 25.67 1.78 0.17
N SER A 413 24.85 0.81 0.52
CA SER A 413 24.08 0.83 1.78
C SER A 413 24.49 -0.33 2.67
N LEU A 414 25.07 -0.03 3.82
CA LEU A 414 25.58 -0.98 4.81
C LEU A 414 25.04 -0.65 6.23
N PRO A 415 23.72 -0.59 6.43
CA PRO A 415 23.16 -0.29 7.75
C PRO A 415 23.43 -1.43 8.74
N HIS A 416 23.66 -1.09 10.00
CA HIS A 416 23.90 -2.01 11.12
C HIS A 416 25.22 -2.81 11.07
N HIS A 417 26.15 -2.48 10.16
CA HIS A 417 27.48 -3.08 10.09
C HIS A 417 28.40 -2.54 11.21
N ASN A 418 28.14 -2.99 12.44
CA ASN A 418 28.79 -2.50 13.66
C ASN A 418 30.31 -2.71 13.73
N GLN A 419 30.88 -3.65 12.96
CA GLN A 419 32.33 -3.89 12.91
C GLN A 419 33.05 -3.12 11.79
N LEU A 420 32.34 -2.28 11.03
CA LEU A 420 32.96 -1.44 10.00
C LEU A 420 33.82 -0.35 10.66
N ASP A 421 35.14 -0.53 10.59
CA ASP A 421 36.14 0.33 11.21
C ASP A 421 36.80 1.28 10.18
N ASN A 422 37.81 2.02 10.66
CA ASN A 422 38.55 2.98 9.84
C ASN A 422 39.32 2.34 8.68
N ASP A 423 39.78 1.10 8.82
CA ASP A 423 40.54 0.38 7.79
C ASP A 423 39.59 -0.16 6.72
N GLY A 424 38.43 -0.67 7.14
CA GLY A 424 37.33 -1.02 6.24
C GLY A 424 36.84 0.18 5.43
N MET A 425 36.64 1.33 6.07
CA MET A 425 36.27 2.58 5.40
C MET A 425 37.33 3.07 4.43
N ALA A 426 38.62 2.91 4.74
CA ALA A 426 39.71 3.31 3.85
C ALA A 426 39.69 2.54 2.52
N LYS A 427 39.22 1.29 2.51
CA LYS A 427 39.05 0.48 1.28
C LYS A 427 37.95 1.04 0.38
N LEU A 428 36.88 1.57 0.97
CA LEU A 428 35.75 2.16 0.24
C LEU A 428 36.14 3.45 -0.50
N CYS A 429 37.22 4.14 -0.09
CA CYS A 429 37.76 5.31 -0.79
C CYS A 429 38.17 5.04 -2.25
N SER A 430 38.30 3.78 -2.65
CA SER A 430 38.61 3.39 -4.03
C SER A 430 37.39 3.41 -4.99
N LEU A 431 36.19 3.68 -4.48
CA LEU A 431 34.93 3.80 -5.22
C LEU A 431 34.71 5.24 -5.70
N GLN A 432 35.32 5.61 -6.82
CA GLN A 432 35.37 6.99 -7.30
C GLN A 432 34.01 7.52 -7.80
N ASP A 433 33.14 6.65 -8.31
CA ASP A 433 31.80 7.00 -8.79
C ASP A 433 30.72 6.96 -7.71
N LEU A 434 31.10 6.76 -6.44
CA LEU A 434 30.15 6.70 -5.33
C LEU A 434 29.46 8.04 -5.11
N ARG A 435 28.14 8.02 -5.06
CA ARG A 435 27.24 9.19 -4.96
C ARG A 435 26.46 9.21 -3.65
N GLU A 436 26.10 8.03 -3.17
CA GLU A 436 25.32 7.85 -1.96
C GLU A 436 25.92 6.73 -1.12
N ILE A 437 26.04 6.99 0.18
CA ILE A 437 26.42 5.97 1.16
C ILE A 437 25.49 5.99 2.36
N SER A 438 25.03 4.81 2.75
CA SER A 438 24.29 4.62 4.00
C SER A 438 25.10 3.77 4.98
N LEU A 439 25.40 4.37 6.13
CA LEU A 439 26.12 3.77 7.24
C LEU A 439 25.28 3.82 8.52
N GLN A 440 23.94 3.81 8.36
CA GLN A 440 23.01 3.94 9.47
C GLN A 440 23.31 2.92 10.57
N SER A 441 23.34 3.38 11.81
CA SER A 441 23.61 2.55 13.00
C SER A 441 24.97 1.82 12.99
N CYS A 442 25.96 2.30 12.24
CA CYS A 442 27.33 1.77 12.31
C CYS A 442 28.07 2.36 13.53
N LYS A 443 28.40 1.50 14.50
CA LYS A 443 28.94 1.93 15.81
C LYS A 443 30.42 2.34 15.81
N GLN A 444 31.22 1.86 14.85
CA GLN A 444 32.68 2.07 14.81
C GLN A 444 33.13 3.10 13.77
N VAL A 445 32.20 3.70 13.02
CA VAL A 445 32.52 4.72 12.01
C VAL A 445 32.85 6.03 12.70
N THR A 446 34.01 6.60 12.38
CA THR A 446 34.52 7.86 12.95
C THR A 446 34.35 9.04 11.99
N GLU A 447 34.42 10.26 12.54
CA GLU A 447 34.39 11.50 11.74
C GLU A 447 35.55 11.56 10.75
N GLN A 448 36.77 11.14 11.14
CA GLN A 448 37.93 11.10 10.23
C GLN A 448 37.74 10.11 9.08
N ALA A 449 37.05 8.99 9.28
CA ALA A 449 36.75 8.07 8.20
C ALA A 449 35.78 8.67 7.17
N ILE A 450 34.74 9.36 7.62
CA ILE A 450 33.76 10.01 6.75
C ILE A 450 34.41 11.15 5.95
N LEU A 451 35.23 11.98 6.60
CA LEU A 451 35.95 13.05 5.91
C LEU A 451 36.91 12.50 4.85
N ARG A 452 37.66 11.43 5.16
CA ARG A 452 38.52 10.76 4.18
C ARG A 452 37.71 10.22 3.00
N LEU A 453 36.58 9.58 3.26
CA LEU A 453 35.70 9.08 2.21
C LEU A 453 35.17 10.22 1.33
N LEU A 454 34.71 11.31 1.92
CA LEU A 454 34.26 12.50 1.20
C LEU A 454 35.38 13.07 0.33
N ILE A 455 36.60 13.21 0.85
CA ILE A 455 37.74 13.73 0.08
C ILE A 455 38.07 12.81 -1.11
N SER A 456 38.01 11.50 -0.92
CA SER A 456 38.31 10.53 -2.00
C SER A 456 37.19 10.42 -3.03
N CYS A 457 35.93 10.35 -2.61
CA CYS A 457 34.77 10.18 -3.49
C CYS A 457 34.20 11.54 -3.92
N LYS A 458 34.69 12.04 -5.06
CA LYS A 458 34.36 13.39 -5.58
C LYS A 458 32.94 13.54 -6.13
N GLN A 459 32.13 12.49 -6.17
CA GLN A 459 30.70 12.56 -6.55
C GLN A 459 29.74 12.32 -5.36
N LEU A 460 30.27 12.02 -4.17
CA LEU A 460 29.50 11.63 -2.99
C LEU A 460 28.75 12.83 -2.40
N HIS A 461 27.43 12.85 -2.50
CA HIS A 461 26.60 13.97 -2.08
C HIS A 461 25.44 13.59 -1.16
N VAL A 462 25.16 12.30 -0.94
CA VAL A 462 24.14 11.83 0.00
C VAL A 462 24.79 10.91 1.04
N LEU A 463 24.69 11.27 2.32
CA LEU A 463 25.22 10.47 3.43
C LEU A 463 24.13 10.22 4.48
N HIS A 464 23.79 8.95 4.66
CA HIS A 464 22.91 8.49 5.74
C HIS A 464 23.75 8.02 6.93
N LEU A 465 23.75 8.81 8.01
CA LEU A 465 24.61 8.68 9.19
C LEU A 465 23.80 8.59 10.50
N GLU A 466 22.51 8.25 10.39
CA GLU A 466 21.59 8.17 11.51
C GLU A 466 22.05 7.11 12.52
N ARG A 467 21.96 7.41 13.82
CA ARG A 467 22.29 6.48 14.92
C ARG A 467 23.77 6.02 14.97
N CYS A 468 24.69 6.74 14.32
CA CYS A 468 26.13 6.53 14.49
C CYS A 468 26.63 7.21 15.78
N VAL A 469 27.00 6.41 16.79
CA VAL A 469 27.24 6.90 18.15
C VAL A 469 28.54 7.70 18.34
N LEU A 470 29.51 7.54 17.45
CA LEU A 470 30.82 8.21 17.49
C LEU A 470 30.83 9.55 16.73
N LEU A 471 29.75 9.89 16.03
CA LEU A 471 29.66 11.12 15.28
C LEU A 471 29.07 12.24 16.16
N SER A 472 29.54 13.46 15.93
CA SER A 472 29.06 14.66 16.59
C SER A 472 28.73 15.76 15.58
N GLY A 473 28.07 16.83 16.04
CA GLY A 473 27.80 17.99 15.19
C GLY A 473 29.06 18.67 14.62
N GLN A 474 30.24 18.41 15.18
CA GLN A 474 31.52 18.92 14.65
C GLN A 474 31.79 18.42 13.23
N LEU A 475 31.37 17.19 12.90
CA LEU A 475 31.49 16.63 11.56
C LEU A 475 30.88 17.53 10.49
N ILE A 476 29.72 18.15 10.75
CA ILE A 476 29.04 19.03 9.80
C ILE A 476 29.95 20.22 9.45
N TYR A 477 30.60 20.81 10.46
CA TYR A 477 31.53 21.91 10.24
C TYR A 477 32.75 21.49 9.43
N SER A 478 33.35 20.35 9.77
CA SER A 478 34.50 19.81 9.04
C SER A 478 34.16 19.51 7.57
N ILE A 479 32.98 18.95 7.30
CA ILE A 479 32.47 18.71 5.94
C ILE A 479 32.28 20.04 5.21
N MET A 480 31.65 21.03 5.85
CA MET A 480 31.45 22.35 5.24
C MET A 480 32.76 23.06 4.91
N SER A 481 33.74 23.03 5.82
CA SER A 481 35.06 23.61 5.59
C SER A 481 35.72 22.97 4.37
N GLN A 482 35.73 21.64 4.31
CA GLN A 482 36.30 20.89 3.21
C GLN A 482 35.60 21.19 1.87
N LEU A 483 34.27 21.20 1.85
CA LEU A 483 33.49 21.48 0.64
C LEU A 483 33.68 22.93 0.16
N ARG A 484 33.79 23.89 1.09
CA ARG A 484 34.10 25.28 0.75
C ARG A 484 35.49 25.37 0.11
N GLU A 485 36.50 24.72 0.67
CA GLU A 485 37.84 24.69 0.06
C GLU A 485 37.82 24.07 -1.35
N GLU A 486 37.07 22.99 -1.55
CA GLU A 486 36.90 22.35 -2.87
C GLU A 486 36.15 23.23 -3.87
N LEU A 487 35.17 24.02 -3.41
CA LEU A 487 34.46 25.02 -4.22
C LEU A 487 35.39 26.17 -4.64
N HIS A 488 36.18 26.73 -3.70
CA HIS A 488 37.11 27.83 -4.00
C HIS A 488 38.24 27.40 -4.95
N SER A 489 38.66 26.14 -4.88
CA SER A 489 39.69 25.57 -5.77
C SER A 489 39.15 25.10 -7.13
N GLY A 490 37.84 25.17 -7.37
CA GLY A 490 37.22 24.73 -8.64
C GLY A 490 37.26 23.22 -8.86
N LEU A 491 37.57 22.43 -7.82
CA LEU A 491 37.71 20.97 -7.88
C LEU A 491 36.40 20.22 -7.56
N ASN A 492 35.30 20.93 -7.34
CA ASN A 492 34.03 20.30 -7.00
C ASN A 492 33.39 19.61 -8.21
N GLN A 493 33.17 18.30 -8.08
CA GLN A 493 32.47 17.46 -9.06
C GLN A 493 31.13 16.92 -8.52
N ARG A 494 30.72 17.36 -7.30
CA ARG A 494 29.51 16.89 -6.61
C ARG A 494 28.31 17.75 -6.95
N GLN A 495 27.14 17.10 -6.92
CA GLN A 495 25.88 17.80 -6.84
C GLN A 495 25.74 18.45 -5.45
N LEU A 496 25.38 19.74 -5.42
CA LEU A 496 25.12 20.47 -4.18
C LEU A 496 23.61 20.73 -4.02
N PRO A 497 23.11 20.88 -2.78
CA PRO A 497 23.84 20.74 -1.51
C PRO A 497 24.14 19.27 -1.17
N VAL A 498 25.22 19.02 -0.41
CA VAL A 498 25.48 17.69 0.17
C VAL A 498 24.45 17.43 1.25
N LYS A 499 23.66 16.36 1.09
CA LYS A 499 22.59 15.96 2.00
C LYS A 499 23.14 15.04 3.08
N LEU A 500 23.00 15.47 4.33
CA LEU A 500 23.40 14.71 5.51
C LEU A 500 22.17 14.37 6.33
N PHE A 501 21.90 13.08 6.50
CA PHE A 501 20.82 12.60 7.34
C PHE A 501 21.36 12.16 8.70
N PHE A 502 20.87 12.77 9.76
CA PHE A 502 21.31 12.49 11.13
C PHE A 502 20.13 12.24 12.07
N TYR A 503 20.42 11.47 13.12
CA TYR A 503 19.51 11.25 14.24
C TYR A 503 20.28 11.08 15.54
N GLY A 504 19.97 11.89 16.56
CA GLY A 504 20.51 11.75 17.92
C GLY A 504 20.47 13.04 18.73
N SER A 505 20.41 12.91 20.07
CA SER A 505 20.30 14.06 21.00
C SER A 505 21.48 15.03 20.89
N LYS A 506 22.71 14.53 20.72
CA LYS A 506 23.91 15.35 20.54
C LYS A 506 23.87 16.25 19.29
N PHE A 507 23.24 15.76 18.22
CA PHE A 507 23.08 16.51 16.97
C PHE A 507 21.92 17.50 17.06
N ASN A 508 20.79 17.09 17.65
CA ASN A 508 19.65 17.98 17.87
C ASN A 508 20.08 19.22 18.68
N GLU A 509 20.82 19.04 19.77
CA GLU A 509 21.32 20.16 20.57
C GLU A 509 22.27 21.07 19.77
N PHE A 510 23.15 20.49 18.94
CA PHE A 510 24.08 21.24 18.11
C PHE A 510 23.37 22.05 17.01
N VAL A 511 22.43 21.43 16.29
CA VAL A 511 21.66 22.07 15.22
C VAL A 511 20.74 23.16 15.79
N LEU A 512 20.11 22.92 16.95
CA LEU A 512 19.30 23.94 17.63
C LEU A 512 20.14 25.18 18.03
N LYS A 513 21.43 25.01 18.30
CA LYS A 513 22.35 26.14 18.56
C LYS A 513 22.77 26.89 17.30
N ARG A 514 22.59 26.33 16.10
CA ARG A 514 23.09 26.84 14.81
C ARG A 514 22.09 26.55 13.67
N PRO A 515 20.92 27.20 13.65
CA PRO A 515 19.89 26.95 12.63
C PRO A 515 20.32 27.37 11.22
N ASP A 516 21.32 28.24 11.09
CA ASP A 516 21.96 28.69 9.85
C ASP A 516 22.65 27.57 9.04
N LEU A 517 22.86 26.41 9.66
CA LEU A 517 23.50 25.24 9.04
C LEU A 517 22.50 24.21 8.48
N VAL A 518 21.21 24.38 8.73
CA VAL A 518 20.18 23.39 8.34
C VAL A 518 19.84 23.46 6.86
N ASP A 519 19.79 24.67 6.32
CA ASP A 519 19.47 24.95 4.91
C ASP A 519 20.50 25.92 4.33
N ASN A 520 21.62 25.38 3.86
CA ASN A 520 22.68 26.14 3.21
C ASN A 520 22.91 25.59 1.80
N ASP A 521 23.35 26.45 0.87
CA ASP A 521 23.62 26.09 -0.54
C ASP A 521 24.70 25.00 -0.68
N VAL A 522 25.51 24.77 0.35
CA VAL A 522 26.62 23.80 0.35
C VAL A 522 26.25 22.48 1.04
N VAL A 523 25.56 22.54 2.18
CA VAL A 523 25.19 21.37 2.99
C VAL A 523 23.75 21.54 3.45
N HIS A 524 22.95 20.50 3.24
CA HIS A 524 21.60 20.39 3.74
C HIS A 524 21.57 19.29 4.79
N VAL A 525 21.09 19.62 5.99
CA VAL A 525 21.04 18.68 7.12
C VAL A 525 19.60 18.34 7.40
N GLU A 526 19.22 17.09 7.12
CA GLU A 526 17.91 16.58 7.47
C GLU A 526 18.00 15.83 8.81
N LEU A 527 17.37 16.41 9.83
CA LEU A 527 17.14 15.72 11.10
C LEU A 527 15.93 14.81 10.91
N THR A 528 16.19 13.51 10.77
CA THR A 528 15.10 12.53 10.63
C THR A 528 14.34 12.43 11.95
N LEU A 529 13.27 13.22 12.11
CA LEU A 529 12.24 12.95 13.09
C LEU A 529 11.61 11.63 12.67
N CYS A 530 11.83 10.53 13.40
CA CYS A 530 11.20 9.26 13.07
C CYS A 530 9.69 9.46 12.84
N PRO A 531 9.11 8.99 11.72
CA PRO A 531 7.88 8.25 11.83
C PRO A 531 8.27 6.91 12.45
N ASN A 532 7.87 6.70 13.71
CA ASN A 532 7.85 5.36 14.26
C ASN A 532 6.92 4.49 13.39
N TRP A 533 7.49 3.38 12.97
CA TRP A 533 6.87 2.07 12.82
C TRP A 533 5.90 1.78 13.96
#